data_AF-A0A9P7C7W5-F1
#
_entry.id   AF-A0A9P7C7W5-F1
#
_cell.length_a   1.000
_cell.length_b   1.000
_cell.length_c   1.000
_cell.angle_alpha   90.00
_cell.angle_beta   90.00
_cell.angle_gamma   90.00
#
_symmetry.space_group_name_H-M   'P 1'
#
loop_
_entity.id
_entity.type
_entity.pdbx_description
1 polymer ?
#
loop_
_entity_poly.entity_id
_entity_poly.type
_entity_poly.pdbx_seq_one_letter_code
_entity_poly.pdbx_strand_id
1 'polypeptide(L)' 'MDRGFIMLLFLTSATGLALLAGRDGSAMALLLAIHLGVVMALFLTLPYGKFAHGIYRSAALLKWSIEKRQPNKLQLGSD' A
#
# COMPACT_ATOMS: atom_id res chain seq x y z
N MET A 1 10.98 7.74 -7.08
CA MET A 1 9.65 7.13 -7.24
C MET A 1 8.59 7.66 -6.26
N ASP A 2 9.00 8.36 -5.20
CA ASP A 2 8.10 8.77 -4.10
C ASP A 2 7.01 9.75 -4.51
N ARG A 3 7.36 10.77 -5.30
CA ARG A 3 6.41 11.81 -5.70
C ARG A 3 5.31 11.27 -6.61
N GLY A 4 5.65 10.39 -7.55
CA GLY A 4 4.67 9.76 -8.45
C GLY A 4 3.68 8.89 -7.70
N PHE A 5 4.17 8.09 -6.74
CA PHE A 5 3.32 7.25 -5.91
C PHE A 5 2.38 8.05 -4.99
N ILE A 6 2.89 9.11 -4.35
CA ILE A 6 2.08 10.02 -3.52
C ILE A 6 1.01 10.73 -4.37
N MET A 7 1.37 11.17 -5.58
CA MET A 7 0.41 11.76 -6.51
C MET A 7 -0.68 10.77 -6.90
N LEU A 8 -0.34 9.52 -7.21
CA LEU A 8 -1.32 8.48 -7.54
C LEU A 8 -2.26 8.19 -6.36
N LEU A 9 -1.76 8.15 -5.12
CA LEU A 9 -2.60 8.01 -3.93
C LEU A 9 -3.59 9.19 -3.80
N PHE A 10 -3.10 10.41 -3.96
CA PHE A 10 -3.94 11.61 -3.91
C PHE A 10 -5.01 11.61 -5.01
N LEU A 11 -4.62 11.27 -6.25
CA LEU A 11 -5.52 11.16 -7.39
C LEU A 11 -6.59 10.07 -7.18
N THR A 12 -6.24 8.91 -6.64
CA THR A 12 -7.20 7.84 -6.31
C THR A 12 -8.22 8.33 -5.28
N SER A 13 -7.78 9.00 -4.21
CA SER A 13 -8.68 9.56 -3.20
C SER A 13 -9.57 10.67 -3.76
N ALA A 14 -9.01 11.61 -4.53
CA ALA A 14 -9.75 12.73 -5.11
C ALA A 14 -10.80 12.25 -6.12
N THR A 15 -10.44 11.32 -7.03
CA THR A 15 -11.37 10.77 -8.01
C THR A 15 -12.45 9.90 -7.38
N GLY A 16 -12.15 9.19 -6.28
CA GLY A 16 -13.14 8.43 -5.51
C GLY A 16 -14.17 9.33 -4.82
N LEU A 17 -13.72 10.46 -4.24
CA LEU A 17 -14.63 11.46 -3.66
C LEU A 17 -15.44 12.18 -4.75
N ALA A 18 -14.83 12.48 -5.89
CA ALA A 18 -15.53 13.07 -7.03
C ALA A 18 -16.61 12.14 -7.59
N LEU A 19 -16.36 10.83 -7.61
CA LEU A 19 -17.35 9.81 -7.98
C LEU A 19 -18.55 9.81 -7.04
N LEU A 20 -18.32 9.93 -5.73
CA LEU A 20 -19.40 10.04 -4.74
C LEU A 20 -20.23 11.31 -4.97
N ALA A 21 -19.58 12.43 -5.23
CA ALA A 21 -20.26 13.71 -5.50
C ALA A 21 -21.05 13.71 -6.81
N GLY A 22 -20.53 13.05 -7.85
CA GLY A 22 -21.12 12.99 -9.19
C GLY A 22 -22.01 11.77 -9.45
N ARG A 23 -22.40 11.01 -8.41
CA ARG A 23 -23.01 9.68 -8.58
C ARG A 23 -24.33 9.69 -9.38
N ASP A 24 -25.15 10.72 -9.24
CA ASP A 24 -26.49 10.76 -9.85
C ASP A 24 -26.49 11.52 -11.21
N GLY A 25 -25.30 11.83 -11.75
CA GLY A 25 -25.14 12.63 -12.97
C GLY A 25 -24.78 11.82 -14.23
N SER A 26 -25.04 12.40 -15.40
CA SER A 26 -24.63 11.84 -16.70
C SER A 26 -23.12 11.69 -16.87
N ALA A 27 -22.33 12.43 -16.08
CA ALA A 27 -20.87 12.34 -16.04
C ALA A 27 -20.34 11.13 -15.25
N MET A 28 -21.19 10.36 -14.57
CA MET A 28 -20.79 9.22 -13.73
C MET A 28 -19.94 8.21 -14.49
N ALA A 29 -20.31 7.87 -15.74
CA ALA A 29 -19.56 6.91 -16.56
C ALA A 29 -18.12 7.37 -16.84
N LEU A 30 -17.94 8.67 -17.13
CA LEU A 30 -16.62 9.25 -17.37
C LEU A 30 -15.77 9.28 -16.09
N LEU A 31 -16.37 9.70 -14.97
CA LEU A 31 -15.72 9.70 -13.66
C LEU A 31 -15.29 8.29 -13.24
N LEU A 32 -16.11 7.28 -13.54
CA LEU A 32 -15.81 5.89 -13.26
C LEU A 32 -14.61 5.39 -14.08
N ALA A 33 -14.59 5.70 -15.38
CA ALA A 33 -13.48 5.35 -16.26
C ALA A 33 -12.15 6.01 -15.81
N ILE A 34 -12.20 7.28 -15.42
CA ILE A 34 -11.03 8.00 -14.89
C ILE A 34 -10.56 7.35 -13.58
N HIS A 35 -11.46 7.11 -12.62
CA HIS A 35 -11.11 6.51 -11.34
C HIS A 35 -10.47 5.13 -11.53
N LEU A 36 -11.07 4.29 -12.38
CA LEU A 36 -10.56 2.94 -12.65
C LEU A 36 -9.19 2.98 -13.32
N GLY A 37 -8.96 3.93 -14.24
CA GLY A 37 -7.64 4.14 -14.85
C GLY A 37 -6.56 4.53 -13.82
N VAL A 38 -6.89 5.42 -12.88
CA VAL A 38 -5.99 5.81 -11.79
C VAL A 38 -5.70 4.64 -10.85
N VAL A 39 -6.73 3.86 -10.48
CA VAL A 39 -6.58 2.65 -9.65
C VAL A 39 -5.68 1.64 -10.34
N MET A 40 -5.87 1.38 -11.64
CA MET A 40 -5.01 0.50 -12.42
C MET A 40 -3.54 0.95 -12.42
N ALA A 41 -3.30 2.26 -12.60
CA ALA A 41 -1.95 2.83 -12.52
C ALA A 41 -1.34 2.69 -11.11
N LEU A 42 -2.14 2.85 -10.05
CA LEU A 42 -1.72 2.60 -8.67
C LEU A 42 -1.30 1.14 -8.50
N PHE A 43 -2.15 0.18 -8.89
CA PHE A 43 -1.84 -1.25 -8.77
C PHE A 43 -0.62 -1.67 -9.59
N LEU A 44 -0.44 -1.14 -10.79
CA LEU A 44 0.74 -1.41 -11.62
C LEU A 44 2.02 -0.89 -10.97
N THR A 45 1.95 0.22 -10.24
CA THR A 45 3.12 0.86 -9.60
C THR A 45 3.35 0.41 -8.15
N LEU A 46 2.37 -0.28 -7.53
CA LEU A 46 2.46 -0.81 -6.16
C LEU A 46 3.69 -1.71 -5.91
N PRO A 47 4.02 -2.70 -6.78
CA PRO A 47 5.17 -3.58 -6.58
C PRO A 47 6.52 -2.83 -6.67
N TYR A 48 6.56 -1.78 -7.48
CA TYR A 48 7.77 -0.99 -7.74
C TYR A 48 7.94 0.19 -6.76
N GLY A 49 6.95 0.44 -5.90
CA GLY A 49 6.93 1.56 -4.96
C GLY A 49 7.41 1.20 -3.55
N LYS A 50 7.39 2.22 -2.66
CA LYS A 50 7.66 2.04 -1.23
C LYS A 50 6.58 1.27 -0.46
N PHE A 51 5.46 0.92 -1.10
CA PHE A 51 4.43 0.10 -0.46
C PHE A 51 4.91 -1.32 -0.14
N ALA A 52 5.72 -1.92 -1.03
CA ALA A 52 6.34 -3.22 -0.77
C ALA A 52 7.21 -3.18 0.50
N HIS A 53 7.87 -2.05 0.77
CA HIS A 53 8.68 -1.86 1.98
C HIS A 53 7.87 -1.99 3.28
N GLY A 54 6.60 -1.57 3.27
CA GLY A 54 5.70 -1.72 4.42
C GLY A 54 5.46 -3.19 4.80
N ILE A 55 5.32 -4.07 3.80
CA ILE A 55 5.12 -5.51 3.99
C ILE A 55 6.38 -6.14 4.59
N TYR A 56 7.56 -5.84 4.03
CA TYR A 56 8.83 -6.34 4.56
C TYR A 56 9.09 -5.89 5.99
N ARG A 57 8.75 -4.64 6.33
CA ARG A 57 8.88 -4.13 7.68
C ARG A 57 7.94 -4.87 8.66
N SER A 58 6.69 -5.09 8.28
CA SER A 58 5.74 -5.86 9.09
C SER A 58 6.20 -7.30 9.30
N ALA A 59 6.71 -7.96 8.25
CA ALA A 59 7.27 -9.30 8.33
C ALA A 59 8.49 -9.37 9.26
N ALA A 60 9.38 -8.38 9.21
CA ALA A 60 10.55 -8.31 10.09
C ALA A 60 10.15 -8.14 11.56
N LEU A 61 9.16 -7.29 11.86
CA LEU A 61 8.62 -7.13 13.22
C LEU A 61 7.93 -8.40 13.71
N LEU A 62 7.20 -9.09 12.85
CA LEU A 62 6.58 -10.38 13.17
C LEU A 62 7.64 -11.44 13.47
N LYS A 63 8.67 -11.56 12.62
CA LYS A 63 9.82 -12.46 12.83
C LYS A 63 10.51 -12.17 14.17
N TRP A 64 10.78 -10.89 14.46
CA TRP A 64 11.39 -10.49 15.73
C TRP A 64 10.53 -10.83 16.94
N SER A 65 9.21 -10.63 16.85
CA SER A 65 8.25 -11.01 17.90
C SER A 65 8.24 -12.53 18.15
N ILE A 66 8.38 -13.33 17.10
CA ILE A 66 8.48 -14.80 17.18
C ILE A 66 9.83 -15.20 17.82
N GLU A 67 10.95 -14.65 17.36
CA GLU A 67 12.29 -14.95 17.88
C GLU A 67 12.43 -14.59 19.36
N LYS A 68 11.86 -13.47 19.79
CA LYS A 68 11.85 -13.05 21.20
C LYS A 68 11.09 -14.03 22.12
N ARG A 69 10.13 -14.79 21.58
CA ARG A 69 9.34 -15.77 22.33
C ARG A 69 9.97 -17.17 22.35
N GLN A 70 10.97 -17.42 21.51
CA GLN A 70 11.68 -18.70 21.55
C GLN A 70 12.69 -18.69 22.71
N PRO A 71 12.75 -19.76 23.53
CA PRO A 71 13.78 -19.90 24.54
C PRO A 71 15.15 -19.94 23.86
N ASN A 72 16.12 -19.23 24.43
CA ASN A 72 17.47 -19.12 23.88
C ASN A 72 18.10 -20.53 23.78
N LYS A 73 18.21 -21.06 22.56
CA LYS A 73 18.86 -22.36 22.29
C LYS A 73 20.39 -22.26 22.21
N LEU A 74 20.95 -21.04 22.22
CA LEU A 74 22.39 -20.85 22.25
C LEU A 74 22.83 -20.70 23.70
N GLN A 75 23.02 -21.84 24.38
CA GLN A 75 24.00 -21.92 25.46
C GLN A 75 25.38 -21.71 24.82
N LEU A 76 25.80 -20.45 24.74
CA LEU A 76 27.23 -20.14 24.62
C LEU A 76 27.81 -20.50 25.99
N GLY A 77 28.31 -21.73 26.10
CA GLY A 77 29.18 -22.10 27.20
C GLY A 77 30.39 -21.18 27.16
N SER A 78 30.41 -20.19 28.05
CA SER A 78 31.63 -19.55 28.47
C SER A 78 32.26 -20.45 29.53
N ASP A 79 33.43 -20.98 29.22
CA ASP A 79 34.45 -21.30 30.23
C ASP A 79 34.60 -20.14 31.24
#